data_AF-A0A820JSN6-F1
#
_entry.id   AF-A0A820JSN6-F1
#
_cell.length_a   1.000
_cell.length_b   1.000
_cell.length_c   1.000
_cell.angle_alpha   90.00
_cell.angle_beta   90.00
_cell.angle_gamma   90.00
#
_symmetry.space_group_name_H-M   'P 1'
#
loop_
_entity.id
_entity.type
_entity.pdbx_description
1 polymer ?
#
loop_
_entity_poly.entity_id
_entity_poly.type
_entity_poly.pdbx_seq_one_letter_code
_entity_poly.pdbx_strand_id
1 'polypeptide(L)'
;EERRDIYQKAWNAGGGFRFGFGTFCDTFTDPLANEAAASFIRSKIAKIVNDPETAKKLTPYDLYARRPLCDNGYYATYNRKNVSLVDIKATPIVEITPMGIKTSDGIEHKVDLLIFATGFDAVDGNYKRLDIRGRNGISIKDHWKDGPTSYLGVTTAGFPNMFMVLGPNGPFSNLPPAIELEIDWSIELIRYAKQSGLDIIEPTRAAENLWTVTCKEIAAQTLFSSPDSWIFGANIPGKPRTVMFFLVGFSAF
;
A
#
# COMPACT_ATOMS: atom_id res chain seq x y z
N GLU A 1 -12.15 -27.82 10.61
CA GLU A 1 -12.81 -28.01 9.30
C GLU A 1 -13.51 -26.74 8.83
N GLU A 2 -14.40 -26.16 9.63
CA GLU A 2 -15.11 -24.91 9.34
C GLU A 2 -14.24 -23.74 8.82
N ARG A 3 -13.08 -23.48 9.43
CA ARG A 3 -12.14 -22.44 8.97
C ARG A 3 -11.77 -22.58 7.49
N ARG A 4 -11.53 -23.82 7.06
CA ARG A 4 -11.17 -24.14 5.67
C ARG A 4 -12.35 -23.90 4.74
N ASP A 5 -13.57 -24.20 5.17
CA ASP A 5 -14.79 -23.98 4.39
C ASP A 5 -15.09 -22.49 4.22
N ILE A 6 -14.86 -21.68 5.26
CA ILE A 6 -14.97 -20.22 5.18
C ILE A 6 -13.99 -19.66 4.14
N TYR A 7 -12.70 -20.02 4.23
CA TYR A 7 -11.71 -19.61 3.21
C TYR A 7 -12.06 -20.11 1.82
N GLN A 8 -12.59 -21.33 1.69
CA GLN A 8 -12.99 -21.90 0.41
C GLN A 8 -14.18 -21.16 -0.21
N LYS A 9 -15.18 -20.78 0.59
CA LYS A 9 -16.31 -19.94 0.14
C LYS A 9 -15.81 -18.58 -0.32
N ALA A 10 -14.94 -17.92 0.45
CA ALA A 10 -14.37 -16.62 0.08
C ALA A 10 -13.52 -16.69 -1.19
N TRP A 11 -12.69 -17.74 -1.34
CA TRP A 11 -11.91 -18.01 -2.54
C TRP A 11 -12.80 -18.15 -3.78
N ASN A 12 -13.88 -18.92 -3.68
CA ASN A 12 -14.81 -19.13 -4.81
C ASN A 12 -15.60 -17.87 -5.16
N ALA A 13 -15.94 -17.04 -4.16
CA ALA A 13 -16.67 -15.80 -4.38
C ALA A 13 -15.79 -14.68 -4.96
N GLY A 14 -14.47 -14.78 -4.83
CA GLY A 14 -13.50 -13.80 -5.30
C GLY A 14 -13.44 -12.52 -4.45
N GLY A 15 -12.34 -11.77 -4.65
CA GLY A 15 -12.06 -10.48 -4.01
C GLY A 15 -11.01 -10.58 -2.90
N GLY A 16 -9.89 -9.88 -3.08
CA GLY A 16 -8.77 -9.91 -2.12
C GLY A 16 -9.15 -9.35 -0.75
N PHE A 17 -9.82 -8.20 -0.71
CA PHE A 17 -10.32 -7.62 0.55
C PHE A 17 -11.39 -8.48 1.21
N ARG A 18 -12.26 -9.14 0.44
CA ARG A 18 -13.23 -10.10 0.99
C ARG A 18 -12.53 -11.27 1.66
N PHE A 19 -11.51 -11.83 1.02
CA PHE A 19 -10.74 -12.93 1.61
C PHE A 19 -10.02 -12.50 2.89
N GLY A 20 -9.39 -11.33 2.88
CA GLY A 20 -8.60 -10.85 4.02
C GLY A 20 -9.43 -10.33 5.21
N PHE A 21 -10.48 -9.56 4.95
CA PHE A 21 -11.28 -8.89 6.00
C PHE A 21 -12.68 -9.48 6.19
N GLY A 22 -13.21 -10.17 5.18
CA GLY A 22 -14.56 -10.74 5.21
C GLY A 22 -14.64 -12.19 5.69
N THR A 23 -13.50 -12.81 6.03
CA THR A 23 -13.43 -14.17 6.57
C THR A 23 -13.37 -14.16 8.09
N PHE A 24 -12.28 -13.62 8.65
CA PHE A 24 -12.05 -13.47 10.08
C PHE A 24 -11.59 -12.05 10.40
N CYS A 25 -12.03 -11.51 11.55
CA CYS A 25 -11.78 -10.13 11.95
C CYS A 25 -10.34 -9.86 12.40
N ASP A 26 -9.56 -10.90 12.67
CA ASP A 26 -8.21 -10.85 13.23
C ASP A 26 -7.10 -11.25 12.24
N THR A 27 -7.45 -11.51 10.97
CA THR A 27 -6.50 -11.94 9.92
C THR A 27 -5.26 -11.03 9.80
N PHE A 28 -5.40 -9.73 10.08
CA PHE A 28 -4.32 -8.75 9.99
C PHE A 28 -3.82 -8.22 11.34
N THR A 29 -4.25 -8.81 12.45
CA THR A 29 -3.84 -8.42 13.81
C THR A 29 -3.30 -9.59 14.63
N ASP A 30 -3.75 -10.81 14.36
CA ASP A 30 -3.26 -12.03 14.99
C ASP A 30 -2.35 -12.85 14.03
N PRO A 31 -1.08 -13.13 14.41
CA PRO A 31 -0.17 -13.91 13.59
C PRO A 31 -0.66 -15.33 13.24
N LEU A 32 -1.41 -16.00 14.14
CA LEU A 32 -1.89 -17.36 13.89
C LEU A 32 -3.06 -17.37 12.89
N ALA A 33 -3.96 -16.38 12.99
CA ALA A 33 -5.00 -16.14 12.00
C ALA A 33 -4.40 -15.82 10.63
N ASN A 34 -3.38 -14.94 10.60
CA ASN A 34 -2.66 -14.59 9.38
C ASN A 34 -2.02 -15.80 8.69
N GLU A 35 -1.31 -16.63 9.47
CA GLU A 35 -0.68 -17.84 8.95
C GLU A 35 -1.71 -18.85 8.44
N ALA A 36 -2.88 -18.97 9.09
CA ALA A 36 -3.94 -19.82 8.57
C ALA A 36 -4.46 -19.36 7.20
N ALA A 37 -4.61 -18.05 7.00
CA ALA A 37 -4.99 -17.47 5.70
C ALA A 37 -3.89 -17.68 4.65
N ALA A 38 -2.63 -17.40 5.01
CA ALA A 38 -1.47 -17.57 4.13
C ALA A 38 -1.28 -19.03 3.70
N SER A 39 -1.39 -19.96 4.65
CA SER A 39 -1.29 -21.41 4.41
C SER A 39 -2.40 -21.91 3.46
N PHE A 40 -3.63 -21.40 3.62
CA PHE A 40 -4.71 -21.71 2.67
C PHE A 40 -4.34 -21.28 1.24
N ILE A 41 -3.83 -20.05 1.06
CA ILE A 41 -3.39 -19.55 -0.26
C ILE A 41 -2.24 -20.40 -0.81
N ARG A 42 -1.20 -20.71 -0.02
CA ARG A 42 -0.10 -21.59 -0.44
C ARG A 42 -0.60 -22.96 -0.91
N SER A 43 -1.59 -23.53 -0.22
CA SER A 43 -2.20 -24.80 -0.61
C SER A 43 -2.93 -24.73 -1.96
N LYS A 44 -3.43 -23.55 -2.35
CA LYS A 44 -4.04 -23.32 -3.66
C LYS A 44 -2.99 -23.22 -4.75
N ILE A 45 -1.90 -22.51 -4.51
CA ILE A 45 -0.78 -22.39 -5.45
C ILE A 45 -0.24 -23.79 -5.80
N ALA A 46 0.05 -24.59 -4.78
CA ALA A 46 0.55 -25.97 -4.95
C ALA A 46 -0.40 -26.90 -5.71
N LYS A 47 -1.71 -26.59 -5.76
CA LYS A 47 -2.71 -27.35 -6.52
C LYS A 47 -2.90 -26.83 -7.95
N ILE A 48 -2.71 -25.54 -8.17
CA ILE A 48 -2.97 -24.89 -9.46
C ILE A 48 -1.76 -24.99 -10.38
N VAL A 49 -0.54 -24.86 -9.84
CA VAL A 49 0.70 -24.85 -10.62
C VAL A 49 1.22 -26.28 -10.74
N ASN A 50 1.34 -26.76 -11.98
CA ASN A 50 1.67 -28.15 -12.28
C ASN A 50 3.16 -28.48 -12.06
N ASP A 51 4.04 -27.54 -12.42
CA ASP A 51 5.49 -27.71 -12.24
C ASP A 51 5.91 -27.38 -10.80
N PRO A 52 6.47 -28.33 -10.04
CA PRO A 52 6.79 -28.13 -8.63
C PRO A 52 7.84 -27.04 -8.38
N GLU A 53 8.81 -26.86 -9.29
CA GLU A 53 9.82 -25.81 -9.15
C GLU A 53 9.22 -24.41 -9.36
N THR A 54 8.34 -24.26 -10.35
CA THR A 54 7.57 -23.02 -10.56
C THR A 54 6.61 -22.75 -9.40
N ALA A 55 5.93 -23.78 -8.88
CA ALA A 55 5.06 -23.66 -7.72
C ALA A 55 5.84 -23.16 -6.48
N LYS A 56 7.03 -23.73 -6.25
CA LYS A 56 7.92 -23.33 -5.16
C LYS A 56 8.33 -21.85 -5.28
N LYS A 57 8.75 -21.41 -6.48
CA LYS A 57 9.11 -20.00 -6.74
C LYS A 57 7.94 -19.03 -6.56
N LEU A 58 6.71 -19.45 -6.87
CA LEU A 58 5.50 -18.63 -6.71
C LEU A 58 4.95 -18.62 -5.28
N THR A 59 5.36 -19.56 -4.43
CA THR A 59 4.80 -19.72 -3.09
C THR A 59 5.31 -18.60 -2.17
N PRO A 60 4.43 -17.72 -1.66
CA PRO A 60 4.83 -16.63 -0.77
C PRO A 60 5.24 -17.18 0.60
N TYR A 61 6.33 -16.65 1.13
CA TYR A 61 6.88 -17.02 2.44
C TYR A 61 6.69 -15.93 3.52
N ASP A 62 6.45 -14.68 3.13
CA ASP A 62 6.18 -13.57 4.04
C ASP A 62 4.76 -13.66 4.65
N LEU A 63 4.50 -12.82 5.67
CA LEU A 63 3.16 -12.59 6.21
C LEU A 63 2.18 -12.16 5.10
N TYR A 64 0.94 -12.61 5.23
CA TYR A 64 -0.19 -12.13 4.42
C TYR A 64 -0.61 -10.74 4.92
N ALA A 65 0.24 -9.75 4.73
CA ALA A 65 0.06 -8.41 5.27
C ALA A 65 0.48 -7.29 4.30
N ARG A 66 0.55 -7.62 3.01
CA ARG A 66 0.57 -6.62 1.91
C ARG A 66 -0.87 -6.28 1.52
N ARG A 67 -1.07 -5.33 0.60
CA ARG A 67 -2.39 -5.05 0.03
C ARG A 67 -2.98 -6.35 -0.57
N PRO A 68 -4.15 -6.83 -0.12
CA PRO A 68 -4.73 -8.09 -0.61
C PRO A 68 -4.94 -8.07 -2.11
N LEU A 69 -4.40 -9.08 -2.80
CA LEU A 69 -4.53 -9.25 -4.25
C LEU A 69 -5.66 -10.23 -4.59
N CYS A 70 -6.20 -10.08 -5.79
CA CYS A 70 -7.03 -11.06 -6.47
C CYS A 70 -6.79 -10.96 -7.97
N ASP A 71 -7.06 -12.04 -8.67
CA ASP A 71 -6.71 -12.20 -10.08
C ASP A 71 -7.75 -13.04 -10.83
N ASN A 72 -7.55 -13.14 -12.14
CA ASN A 72 -8.32 -14.02 -13.02
C ASN A 72 -7.41 -15.08 -13.65
N GLY A 73 -6.78 -15.93 -12.82
CA GLY A 73 -5.95 -17.06 -13.28
C GLY A 73 -4.45 -16.79 -13.33
N TYR A 74 -3.93 -15.91 -12.46
CA TYR A 74 -2.51 -15.57 -12.36
C TYR A 74 -1.64 -16.83 -12.17
N TYR A 75 -1.93 -17.66 -11.16
CA TYR A 75 -1.13 -18.87 -10.93
C TYR A 75 -1.25 -19.88 -12.08
N ALA A 76 -2.44 -20.05 -12.66
CA ALA A 76 -2.66 -20.97 -13.78
C ALA A 76 -1.93 -20.52 -15.07
N THR A 77 -1.62 -19.22 -15.20
CA THR A 77 -0.88 -18.67 -16.34
C THR A 77 0.51 -19.30 -16.47
N TYR A 78 1.14 -19.68 -15.36
CA TYR A 78 2.46 -20.31 -15.34
C TYR A 78 2.48 -21.76 -15.83
N ASN A 79 1.32 -22.39 -16.04
CA ASN A 79 1.25 -23.72 -16.67
C ASN A 79 1.38 -23.66 -18.20
N ARG A 80 1.36 -22.46 -18.79
CA ARG A 80 1.42 -22.28 -20.23
C ARG A 80 2.86 -22.42 -20.73
N LYS A 81 3.05 -23.10 -21.85
CA LYS A 81 4.37 -23.30 -22.48
C LYS A 81 5.08 -22.00 -22.89
N ASN A 82 4.35 -20.90 -23.01
CA ASN A 82 4.88 -19.60 -23.44
C ASN A 82 5.16 -18.64 -22.26
N VAL A 83 5.19 -19.15 -21.03
CA VAL A 83 5.42 -18.37 -19.81
C VAL A 83 6.58 -18.99 -19.04
N SER A 84 7.56 -18.16 -18.67
CA SER A 84 8.68 -18.56 -17.82
C SER A 84 8.76 -17.65 -16.60
N LEU A 85 9.11 -18.23 -15.46
CA LEU A 85 9.33 -17.49 -14.21
C LEU A 85 10.82 -17.46 -13.86
N VAL A 86 11.35 -16.26 -13.68
CA VAL A 86 12.72 -16.01 -13.22
C VAL A 86 12.66 -15.48 -11.80
N ASP A 87 13.31 -16.16 -10.85
CA ASP A 87 13.41 -15.71 -9.46
C ASP A 87 14.64 -14.81 -9.32
N ILE A 88 14.43 -13.50 -9.43
CA ILE A 88 15.49 -12.50 -9.36
C ILE A 88 16.14 -12.37 -7.97
N LYS A 89 15.61 -13.01 -6.93
CA LYS A 89 16.32 -13.11 -5.64
C LYS A 89 17.42 -14.15 -5.70
N ALA A 90 17.20 -15.23 -6.44
CA ALA A 90 18.18 -16.28 -6.67
C ALA A 90 19.15 -15.92 -7.81
N THR A 91 18.64 -15.32 -8.89
CA THR A 91 19.43 -14.90 -10.06
C THR A 91 19.18 -13.41 -10.37
N PRO A 92 19.78 -12.48 -9.61
CA PRO A 92 19.59 -11.05 -9.80
C PRO A 92 19.87 -10.56 -11.22
N ILE A 93 19.16 -9.52 -11.64
CA ILE A 93 19.43 -8.80 -12.88
C ILE A 93 20.79 -8.09 -12.74
N VAL A 94 21.67 -8.31 -13.71
CA VAL A 94 23.00 -7.68 -13.77
C VAL A 94 23.00 -6.49 -14.71
N GLU A 95 22.42 -6.64 -15.89
CA GLU A 95 22.36 -5.58 -16.90
C GLU A 95 21.15 -5.77 -17.82
N ILE A 96 20.63 -4.65 -18.32
CA ILE A 96 19.73 -4.63 -19.48
C ILE A 96 20.62 -4.37 -20.69
N THR A 97 20.55 -5.26 -21.67
CA THR A 97 21.28 -5.18 -22.94
C THR A 97 20.34 -4.70 -24.05
N PRO A 98 20.85 -4.35 -25.25
CA PRO A 98 19.97 -4.07 -26.39
C PRO A 98 19.09 -5.26 -26.83
N MET A 99 19.40 -6.48 -26.39
CA MET A 99 18.70 -7.71 -26.78
C MET A 99 17.75 -8.21 -25.69
N GLY A 100 17.93 -7.79 -24.44
CA GLY A 100 17.06 -8.19 -23.34
C GLY A 100 17.66 -7.98 -21.95
N ILE A 101 17.45 -8.94 -21.06
CA ILE A 101 17.83 -8.85 -19.65
C ILE A 101 18.81 -9.97 -19.30
N LYS A 102 19.97 -9.60 -18.77
CA LYS A 102 20.97 -10.56 -18.31
C LYS A 102 20.90 -10.75 -16.80
N THR A 103 20.85 -12.00 -16.37
CA THR A 103 20.85 -12.40 -14.97
C THR A 103 22.22 -12.91 -14.52
N SER A 104 22.43 -13.01 -13.20
CA SER A 104 23.73 -13.33 -12.59
C SER A 104 24.23 -14.75 -12.88
N ASP A 105 23.36 -15.63 -13.35
CA ASP A 105 23.70 -16.97 -13.85
C ASP A 105 24.27 -16.97 -15.29
N GLY A 106 24.39 -15.77 -15.90
CA GLY A 106 24.92 -15.60 -17.25
C GLY A 106 23.90 -15.79 -18.36
N ILE A 107 22.63 -16.05 -18.03
CA ILE A 107 21.55 -16.20 -19.02
C ILE A 107 21.10 -14.81 -19.49
N GLU A 108 20.89 -14.67 -20.80
CA GLU A 108 20.28 -13.48 -21.41
C GLU A 108 18.86 -13.82 -21.88
N HIS A 109 17.88 -13.25 -21.19
CA HIS A 109 16.46 -13.35 -21.52
C HIS A 109 16.13 -12.34 -22.62
N LYS A 110 16.12 -12.79 -23.87
CA LYS A 110 15.80 -11.96 -25.03
C LYS A 110 14.35 -11.50 -25.00
N VAL A 111 14.12 -10.20 -25.12
CA VAL A 111 12.78 -9.60 -25.12
C VAL A 111 12.74 -8.41 -26.08
N ASP A 112 11.63 -8.29 -26.81
CA ASP A 112 11.37 -7.11 -27.65
C ASP A 112 10.70 -5.98 -26.86
N LEU A 113 10.09 -6.31 -25.73
CA LEU A 113 9.31 -5.38 -24.91
C LEU A 113 9.53 -5.67 -23.42
N LEU A 114 9.88 -4.61 -22.68
CA LEU A 114 10.05 -4.64 -21.22
C LEU A 114 8.96 -3.83 -20.52
N ILE A 115 8.15 -4.50 -19.69
CA ILE A 115 7.07 -3.87 -18.92
C ILE A 115 7.53 -3.63 -17.49
N PHE A 116 7.46 -2.38 -17.04
CA PHE A 116 7.73 -2.00 -15.66
C PHE A 116 6.44 -2.01 -14.84
N ALA A 117 6.20 -3.09 -14.11
CA ALA A 117 5.15 -3.18 -13.09
C ALA A 117 5.71 -2.85 -11.69
N THR A 118 6.59 -1.85 -11.58
CA THR A 118 7.41 -1.54 -10.39
C THR A 118 6.76 -0.59 -9.38
N GLY A 119 5.48 -0.27 -9.57
CA GLY A 119 4.68 0.50 -8.62
C GLY A 119 4.96 2.00 -8.64
N PHE A 120 4.83 2.63 -7.47
CA PHE A 120 4.76 4.09 -7.33
C PHE A 120 5.54 4.59 -6.11
N ASP A 121 5.98 5.84 -6.17
CA ASP A 121 6.30 6.63 -4.98
C ASP A 121 4.99 7.10 -4.34
N ALA A 122 4.41 6.25 -3.50
CA ALA A 122 3.04 6.37 -3.04
C ALA A 122 2.84 7.48 -2.00
N VAL A 123 1.64 8.06 -1.99
CA VAL A 123 1.15 9.08 -1.03
C VAL A 123 1.83 10.44 -1.17
N ASP A 124 3.08 10.60 -0.75
CA ASP A 124 3.78 11.88 -0.70
C ASP A 124 4.62 12.20 -1.95
N GLY A 125 4.84 11.22 -2.83
CA GLY A 125 5.74 11.34 -3.97
C GLY A 125 5.40 12.50 -4.91
N ASN A 126 4.12 12.68 -5.25
CA ASN A 126 3.70 13.78 -6.12
C ASN A 126 3.83 15.16 -5.45
N TYR A 127 3.61 15.26 -4.14
CA TYR A 127 3.82 16.50 -3.40
C TYR A 127 5.30 16.88 -3.38
N LYS A 128 6.20 15.92 -3.13
CA LYS A 128 7.65 16.14 -3.06
C LYS A 128 8.31 16.48 -4.41
N ARG A 129 7.62 16.25 -5.52
CA ARG A 129 8.07 16.60 -6.88
C ARG A 129 7.75 18.03 -7.28
N LEU A 130 6.84 18.68 -6.56
CA LEU A 130 6.43 20.06 -6.80
C LEU A 130 7.17 21.02 -5.84
N ASP A 131 7.38 22.26 -6.27
CA ASP A 131 7.92 23.31 -5.39
C ASP A 131 6.79 23.97 -4.56
N ILE A 132 6.18 23.17 -3.68
CA ILE A 132 5.14 23.66 -2.75
C ILE A 132 5.83 24.25 -1.53
N ARG A 133 5.53 25.53 -1.22
CA ARG A 133 6.13 26.26 -0.11
C ARG A 133 5.06 26.85 0.81
N GLY A 134 5.25 26.66 2.10
CA GLY A 134 4.39 27.19 3.15
C GLY A 134 4.95 28.46 3.78
N ARG A 135 4.61 28.69 5.06
CA ARG A 135 5.12 29.82 5.86
C ARG A 135 6.65 29.85 5.86
N ASN A 136 7.19 31.07 5.84
CA ASN A 136 8.64 31.32 5.85
C ASN A 136 9.41 30.68 4.67
N GLY A 137 8.72 30.31 3.58
CA GLY A 137 9.32 29.72 2.39
C GLY A 137 9.75 28.25 2.55
N ILE A 138 9.37 27.59 3.65
CA ILE A 138 9.69 26.18 3.92
C ILE A 138 9.00 25.30 2.87
N SER A 139 9.78 24.46 2.18
CA SER A 139 9.24 23.55 1.18
C SER A 139 8.52 22.36 1.84
N ILE A 140 7.51 21.78 1.16
CA ILE A 140 6.84 20.56 1.63
C ILE A 140 7.83 19.39 1.78
N LYS A 141 8.85 19.36 0.92
CA LYS A 141 9.91 18.37 0.97
C LYS A 141 10.73 18.47 2.26
N ASP A 142 11.07 19.69 2.68
CA ASP A 142 11.80 19.93 3.93
C ASP A 142 10.93 19.67 5.16
N HIS A 143 9.66 20.04 5.11
CA HIS A 143 8.68 19.78 6.17
C HIS A 143 8.47 18.28 6.40
N TRP A 144 8.44 17.47 5.34
CA TRP A 144 8.26 16.01 5.37
C TRP A 144 9.57 15.20 5.24
N LYS A 145 10.70 15.78 5.64
CA LYS A 145 12.02 15.11 5.56
C LYS A 145 12.09 13.80 6.37
N ASP A 146 11.38 13.76 7.50
CA ASP A 146 11.34 12.61 8.42
C ASP A 146 10.14 11.68 8.18
N GLY A 147 9.40 11.91 7.10
CA GLY A 147 8.16 11.23 6.76
C GLY A 147 7.01 12.21 6.56
N PRO A 148 6.03 11.88 5.68
CA PRO A 148 4.91 12.75 5.43
C PRO A 148 3.90 12.73 6.58
N THR A 149 3.34 13.89 6.90
CA THR A 149 2.43 14.12 8.02
C THR A 149 1.23 14.96 7.59
N SER A 150 0.14 14.84 8.34
CA SER A 150 -1.07 15.62 8.14
C SER A 150 -1.84 15.72 9.45
N TYR A 151 -2.82 16.62 9.47
CA TYR A 151 -3.95 16.55 10.37
C TYR A 151 -5.17 16.05 9.60
N LEU A 152 -5.75 14.95 10.08
CA LEU A 152 -6.94 14.28 9.52
C LEU A 152 -6.82 13.84 8.06
N GLY A 153 -5.61 13.65 7.53
CA GLY A 153 -5.41 13.29 6.11
C GLY A 153 -5.54 14.46 5.12
N VAL A 154 -6.13 15.59 5.55
CA VAL A 154 -6.61 16.64 4.64
C VAL A 154 -5.88 17.97 4.76
N THR A 155 -5.13 18.22 5.84
CA THR A 155 -4.38 19.47 6.04
C THR A 155 -3.00 19.22 6.64
N THR A 156 -2.08 20.19 6.58
CA THR A 156 -0.80 20.09 7.30
C THR A 156 -0.32 21.46 7.78
N ALA A 157 0.30 21.48 8.96
CA ALA A 157 0.81 22.66 9.64
C ALA A 157 1.97 23.26 8.85
N GLY A 158 2.01 24.59 8.78
CA GLY A 158 2.93 25.36 7.95
C GLY A 158 2.36 25.73 6.57
N PHE A 159 1.24 25.14 6.15
CA PHE A 159 0.66 25.31 4.81
C PHE A 159 -0.80 25.82 4.91
N PRO A 160 -1.00 27.11 5.25
CA PRO A 160 -2.33 27.67 5.44
C PRO A 160 -3.17 27.60 4.15
N ASN A 161 -4.46 27.34 4.30
CA ASN A 161 -5.45 27.21 3.21
C ASN A 161 -5.13 26.12 2.16
N MET A 162 -4.16 25.23 2.45
CA MET A 162 -3.87 24.07 1.62
C MET A 162 -4.67 22.86 2.12
N PHE A 163 -5.46 22.27 1.23
CA PHE A 163 -6.20 21.04 1.46
C PHE A 163 -5.68 19.92 0.57
N MET A 164 -5.68 18.71 1.11
CA MET A 164 -5.23 17.49 0.44
C MET A 164 -6.41 16.53 0.31
N VAL A 165 -6.48 15.84 -0.83
CA VAL A 165 -7.37 14.70 -1.05
C VAL A 165 -6.49 13.47 -1.17
N LEU A 166 -6.77 12.45 -0.36
CA LEU A 166 -5.95 11.28 -0.11
C LEU A 166 -4.51 11.66 0.28
N GLY A 167 -4.40 12.65 1.17
CA GLY A 167 -3.13 13.05 1.75
C GLY A 167 -2.54 11.99 2.69
N PRO A 168 -1.34 12.24 3.23
CA PRO A 168 -0.71 11.34 4.20
C PRO A 168 -1.60 11.12 5.40
N ASN A 169 -1.62 9.92 5.97
CA ASN A 169 -2.40 9.56 7.15
C ASN A 169 -3.93 9.73 6.97
N GLY A 170 -4.42 9.66 5.74
CA GLY A 170 -5.84 9.48 5.41
C GLY A 170 -6.28 8.01 5.45
N PRO A 171 -7.55 7.70 5.14
CA PRO A 171 -8.13 6.38 5.35
C PRO A 171 -7.63 5.35 4.34
N PHE A 172 -7.34 4.13 4.80
CA PHE A 172 -7.10 2.98 3.92
C PHE A 172 -8.41 2.22 3.66
N SER A 173 -9.08 2.50 2.55
CA SER A 173 -10.41 1.94 2.24
C SER A 173 -10.70 1.90 0.74
N ASN A 174 -11.97 1.65 0.36
CA ASN A 174 -12.42 1.95 -1.00
C ASN A 174 -12.36 3.47 -1.19
N LEU A 175 -11.54 3.94 -2.14
CA LEU A 175 -11.15 5.35 -2.21
C LEU A 175 -12.28 6.32 -2.60
N PRO A 176 -13.22 6.01 -3.52
CA PRO A 176 -14.26 6.97 -3.89
C PRO A 176 -15.07 7.55 -2.72
N PRO A 177 -15.64 6.76 -1.79
CA PRO A 177 -16.35 7.34 -0.64
C PRO A 177 -15.43 8.10 0.32
N ALA A 178 -14.16 7.70 0.45
CA ALA A 178 -13.18 8.47 1.23
C ALA A 178 -12.89 9.84 0.59
N ILE A 179 -12.74 9.88 -0.73
CA ILE A 179 -12.57 11.12 -1.50
C ILE A 179 -13.78 12.04 -1.31
N GLU A 180 -15.00 11.51 -1.41
CA GLU A 180 -16.23 12.29 -1.20
C GLU A 180 -16.25 12.91 0.20
N LEU A 181 -15.96 12.12 1.23
CA LEU A 181 -15.89 12.60 2.62
C LEU A 181 -14.85 13.72 2.81
N GLU A 182 -13.62 13.53 2.32
CA GLU A 182 -12.54 14.51 2.45
C GLU A 182 -12.87 15.82 1.70
N ILE A 183 -13.49 15.72 0.52
CA ILE A 183 -13.91 16.87 -0.29
C ILE A 183 -15.05 17.61 0.41
N ASP A 184 -16.10 16.91 0.84
CA ASP A 184 -17.26 17.53 1.49
C ASP A 184 -16.84 18.25 2.77
N TRP A 185 -16.02 17.60 3.60
CA TRP A 185 -15.47 18.20 4.81
C TRP A 185 -14.64 19.45 4.51
N SER A 186 -13.75 19.38 3.51
CA SER A 186 -12.90 20.52 3.12
C SER A 186 -13.74 21.69 2.61
N ILE A 187 -14.77 21.43 1.80
CA ILE A 187 -15.68 22.44 1.28
C ILE A 187 -16.49 23.07 2.41
N GLU A 188 -17.00 22.29 3.37
CA GLU A 188 -17.71 22.81 4.53
C GLU A 188 -16.84 23.73 5.38
N LEU A 189 -15.59 23.36 5.63
CA LEU A 189 -14.65 24.18 6.38
C LEU A 189 -14.30 25.48 5.64
N ILE A 190 -14.10 25.43 4.31
CA ILE A 190 -13.87 26.62 3.48
C ILE A 190 -15.10 27.55 3.51
N ARG A 191 -16.31 27.00 3.42
CA ARG A 191 -17.56 27.78 3.51
C ARG A 191 -17.68 28.44 4.88
N TYR A 192 -17.40 27.71 5.95
CA TYR A 192 -17.41 28.23 7.32
C TYR A 192 -16.46 29.43 7.46
N ALA A 193 -15.19 29.27 7.06
CA ALA A 193 -14.22 30.36 7.14
C ALA A 193 -14.67 31.60 6.36
N LYS A 194 -15.21 31.42 5.15
CA LYS A 194 -15.74 32.53 4.35
C LYS A 194 -16.92 33.23 5.03
N GLN A 195 -17.84 32.48 5.64
CA GLN A 195 -19.00 33.04 6.35
C GLN A 195 -18.61 33.73 7.66
N SER A 196 -17.57 33.24 8.34
CA SER A 196 -17.06 33.78 9.60
C SER A 196 -16.00 34.87 9.42
N GLY A 197 -15.65 35.24 8.18
CA GLY A 197 -14.63 36.26 7.90
C GLY A 197 -13.22 35.86 8.33
N LEU A 198 -12.90 34.56 8.26
CA LEU A 198 -11.58 34.01 8.57
C LEU A 198 -10.76 33.87 7.29
N ASP A 199 -9.57 34.49 7.26
CA ASP A 199 -8.68 34.47 6.10
C ASP A 199 -7.76 33.25 6.04
N ILE A 200 -7.54 32.59 7.18
CA ILE A 200 -6.53 31.55 7.35
C ILE A 200 -7.12 30.37 8.11
N ILE A 201 -7.04 29.20 7.50
CA ILE A 201 -7.29 27.89 8.10
C ILE A 201 -6.00 27.08 8.05
N GLU A 202 -5.56 26.59 9.19
CA GLU A 202 -4.33 25.81 9.30
C GLU A 202 -4.36 24.98 10.59
N PRO A 203 -3.99 23.69 10.55
CA PRO A 203 -3.90 22.90 11.76
C PRO A 203 -2.71 23.36 12.60
N THR A 204 -2.83 23.25 13.93
CA THR A 204 -1.67 23.45 14.79
C THR A 204 -0.69 22.29 14.64
N ARG A 205 0.61 22.56 14.85
CA ARG A 205 1.65 21.51 14.87
C ARG A 205 1.34 20.43 15.91
N ALA A 206 0.76 20.80 17.04
CA ALA A 206 0.36 19.86 18.09
C ALA A 206 -0.74 18.89 17.61
N ALA A 207 -1.75 19.39 16.88
CA ALA A 207 -2.82 18.58 16.33
C ALA A 207 -2.31 17.60 15.26
N GLU A 208 -1.45 18.05 14.35
CA GLU A 208 -0.80 17.18 13.35
C GLU A 208 0.07 16.10 14.00
N ASN A 209 0.85 16.46 15.03
CA ASN A 209 1.66 15.50 15.76
C ASN A 209 0.79 14.46 16.47
N LEU A 210 -0.30 14.88 17.11
CA LEU A 210 -1.24 13.97 17.77
C LEU A 210 -1.85 13.00 16.76
N TRP A 211 -2.32 13.49 15.62
CA TRP A 211 -2.87 12.64 14.55
C TRP A 211 -1.86 11.61 14.03
N THR A 212 -0.61 12.03 13.87
CA THR A 212 0.49 11.15 13.47
C THR A 212 0.75 10.07 14.53
N VAL A 213 0.74 10.42 15.82
CA VAL A 213 0.87 9.44 16.92
C VAL A 213 -0.29 8.45 16.90
N THR A 214 -1.52 8.92 16.77
CA THR A 214 -2.72 8.07 16.65
C THR A 214 -2.57 7.07 15.50
N CYS A 215 -2.18 7.51 14.31
CA CYS A 215 -1.98 6.62 13.16
C CYS A 215 -0.87 5.59 13.40
N LYS A 216 0.23 5.99 14.07
CA LYS A 216 1.32 5.07 14.43
C LYS A 216 0.88 4.00 15.44
N GLU A 217 0.15 4.39 16.47
CA GLU A 217 -0.36 3.48 17.51
C GLU A 217 -1.35 2.47 16.94
N ILE A 218 -2.23 2.89 16.02
CA ILE A 218 -3.13 1.99 15.30
C ILE A 218 -2.31 1.04 14.41
N ALA A 219 -1.37 1.56 13.62
CA ALA A 219 -0.57 0.75 12.71
C ALA A 219 0.26 -0.32 13.44
N ALA A 220 0.76 -0.01 14.65
CA ALA A 220 1.51 -0.93 15.50
C ALA A 220 0.68 -2.12 16.00
N GLN A 221 -0.66 -2.01 16.01
CA GLN A 221 -1.57 -3.09 16.38
C GLN A 221 -1.91 -4.01 15.18
N THR A 222 -1.31 -3.77 14.02
CA THR A 222 -1.56 -4.54 12.79
C THR A 222 -0.28 -5.15 12.25
N LEU A 223 -0.44 -6.21 11.45
CA LEU A 223 0.64 -6.90 10.75
C LEU A 223 1.09 -6.15 9.48
N PHE A 224 0.35 -5.11 9.04
CA PHE A 224 0.65 -4.36 7.81
C PHE A 224 2.01 -3.65 7.85
N SER A 225 2.49 -3.31 9.04
CA SER A 225 3.78 -2.65 9.24
C SER A 225 4.98 -3.58 9.10
N SER A 226 4.78 -4.91 9.03
CA SER A 226 5.86 -5.89 8.99
C SER A 226 6.47 -6.10 7.60
N PRO A 227 5.71 -6.42 6.52
CA PRO A 227 6.32 -6.68 5.22
C PRO A 227 6.79 -5.41 4.50
N ASP A 228 7.89 -5.51 3.76
CA ASP A 228 8.42 -4.40 2.94
C ASP A 228 7.50 -4.10 1.75
N SER A 229 6.63 -3.12 1.91
CA SER A 229 5.62 -2.72 0.94
C SER A 229 5.53 -1.20 0.82
N TRP A 230 4.86 -0.72 -0.23
CA TRP A 230 4.60 0.70 -0.45
C TRP A 230 3.69 1.32 0.61
N ILE A 231 2.89 0.53 1.34
CA ILE A 231 1.94 1.03 2.35
C ILE A 231 2.66 1.83 3.46
N PHE A 232 3.90 1.46 3.78
CA PHE A 232 4.75 2.14 4.77
C PHE A 232 6.00 2.79 4.14
N GLY A 233 6.02 2.97 2.81
CA GLY A 233 7.11 3.65 2.10
C GLY A 233 8.37 2.82 1.88
N ALA A 234 8.37 1.51 2.17
CA ALA A 234 9.56 0.67 2.10
C ALA A 234 9.97 0.25 0.67
N ASN A 235 9.20 0.62 -0.35
CA ASN A 235 9.44 0.20 -1.74
C ASN A 235 10.39 1.11 -2.53
N ILE A 236 10.71 2.30 -2.02
CA ILE A 236 11.60 3.26 -2.67
C ILE A 236 12.91 3.36 -1.86
N PRO A 237 14.08 3.02 -2.44
CA PRO A 237 15.36 3.20 -1.74
C PRO A 237 15.55 4.64 -1.27
N GLY A 238 15.90 4.81 0.01
CA GLY A 238 16.11 6.13 0.64
C GLY A 238 14.84 6.83 1.12
N LYS A 239 13.64 6.30 0.86
CA LYS A 239 12.39 6.84 1.41
C LYS A 239 12.23 6.40 2.88
N PRO A 240 11.86 7.31 3.81
CA PRO A 240 11.59 6.94 5.19
C PRO A 240 10.47 5.91 5.30
N ARG A 241 10.71 4.86 6.09
CA ARG A 241 9.65 3.89 6.46
C ARG A 241 8.80 4.47 7.58
N THR A 242 7.55 4.81 7.30
CA THR A 242 6.64 5.42 8.28
C THR A 242 5.19 5.07 7.99
N VAL A 243 4.31 5.31 8.95
CA VAL A 243 2.87 5.29 8.70
C VAL A 243 2.51 6.35 7.67
N MET A 244 1.64 5.98 6.73
CA MET A 244 1.09 6.88 5.71
C MET A 244 -0.43 6.81 5.63
N PHE A 245 -1.07 6.03 6.52
CA PHE A 245 -2.50 5.76 6.50
C PHE A 245 -3.07 5.67 7.92
N PHE A 246 -4.31 6.10 8.07
CA PHE A 246 -5.20 5.74 9.17
C PHE A 246 -5.84 4.37 8.87
N LEU A 247 -5.54 3.37 9.71
CA LEU A 247 -5.80 1.95 9.42
C LEU A 247 -7.02 1.35 10.15
N VAL A 248 -7.91 2.18 10.72
CA VAL A 248 -9.14 1.68 11.37
C VAL A 248 -10.27 1.45 10.35
N GLY A 249 -10.24 2.16 9.23
CA GLY A 249 -11.21 2.04 8.13
C GLY A 249 -12.11 3.26 7.99
N PHE A 250 -12.91 3.28 6.92
CA PHE A 250 -13.71 4.43 6.49
C PHE A 250 -14.72 4.91 7.52
N SER A 251 -15.47 4.00 8.19
CA SER A 251 -16.53 4.42 9.12
C SER A 251 -16.03 5.11 10.39
N ALA A 252 -14.76 4.89 10.76
CA ALA A 252 -14.16 5.51 11.95
C ALA A 252 -13.39 6.79 11.62
N PHE A 253 -13.07 6.99 10.33
CA PHE A 253 -12.42 8.19 9.81
C PHE A 253 -13.49 9.25 9.55
#